data_AF-A0A1F9AKR1-F1
#
_entry.id   AF-A0A1F9AKR1-F1
#
_cell.length_a   1.000
_cell.length_b   1.000
_cell.length_c   1.000
_cell.angle_alpha   90.00
_cell.angle_beta   90.00
_cell.angle_gamma   90.00
#
_symmetry.space_group_name_H-M   'P 1'
#
loop_
_entity.id
_entity.type
_entity.pdbx_description
1 polymer ?
#
loop_
_entity_poly.entity_id
_entity_poly.type
_entity_poly.pdbx_seq_one_letter_code
_entity_poly.pdbx_strand_id
1 'polypeptide(L)' 'MAVPVLQCRGVSSKIEKGDELEVDIEAGTIKILKTGETLKAEETPWILLDIYHQGGMLGWIKSRRHEYDTLEQNP' A
#
# COMPACT_ATOMS: atom_id res chain seq x y z
N MET A 1 5.73 5.01 11.06
CA MET A 1 5.58 5.55 9.69
C MET A 1 5.33 4.37 8.78
N ALA A 2 4.25 4.42 8.01
CA ALA A 2 3.98 3.47 6.94
C ALA A 2 4.36 4.13 5.61
N VAL A 3 4.99 3.37 4.72
CA VAL A 3 5.29 3.81 3.36
C VAL A 3 4.50 2.89 2.43
N PRO A 4 3.63 3.43 1.55
CA PRO A 4 2.87 2.60 0.64
C PRO A 4 3.81 2.01 -0.42
N VAL A 5 3.56 0.76 -0.80
CA VAL A 5 4.33 0.03 -1.80
C VAL A 5 3.36 -0.61 -2.79
N LEU A 6 3.62 -0.41 -4.08
CA LEU A 6 2.88 -1.03 -5.17
C LEU A 6 3.85 -1.84 -6.03
N GLN A 7 3.48 -3.07 -6.36
CA GLN A 7 4.21 -3.87 -7.33
C GLN A 7 3.58 -3.66 -8.71
N CYS A 8 4.34 -3.13 -9.68
CA CYS A 8 3.84 -2.91 -11.03
C CYS A 8 4.81 -3.51 -12.05
N ARG A 9 4.40 -4.59 -12.70
CA ARG A 9 5.26 -5.32 -13.64
C ARG A 9 5.52 -4.47 -14.89
N GLY A 10 6.80 -4.30 -15.24
CA GLY A 10 7.21 -3.53 -16.41
C GLY A 10 7.29 -2.02 -16.19
N VAL A 11 6.99 -1.50 -14.99
CA VAL A 11 7.01 -0.07 -14.68
C VAL A 11 8.34 0.60 -15.06
N SER A 12 9.47 -0.07 -14.82
CA SER A 12 10.80 0.46 -15.11
C SER A 12 11.09 0.71 -16.59
N SER A 13 10.33 0.08 -17.50
CA SER A 13 10.43 0.32 -18.95
C SER A 13 9.50 1.43 -19.45
N LYS A 14 8.64 1.95 -18.58
CA LYS A 14 7.57 2.89 -18.90
C LYS A 14 7.78 4.27 -18.31
N ILE A 15 8.61 4.38 -17.27
CA ILE A 15 8.90 5.63 -16.57
C ILE A 15 10.38 5.95 -16.63
N GLU A 16 10.70 7.24 -16.67
CA GLU A 16 12.06 7.75 -16.62
C GLU A 16 12.26 8.64 -15.39
N LYS A 17 13.52 8.84 -15.01
CA LYS A 17 13.84 9.76 -13.92
C LYS A 17 13.37 11.17 -14.29
N GLY A 18 12.53 11.74 -13.43
CA GLY A 18 11.97 13.09 -13.63
C GLY A 18 10.57 13.11 -14.22
N ASP A 19 10.01 11.95 -14.59
CA ASP A 19 8.59 11.88 -14.95
C ASP A 19 7.72 12.17 -13.72
N GLU A 20 6.66 12.96 -13.94
CA GLU A 20 5.61 13.18 -12.94
C GLU A 20 4.53 12.12 -13.08
N LEU A 21 4.15 11.54 -11.94
CA LEU A 21 3.19 10.44 -11.85
C LEU A 21 2.05 10.81 -10.91
N GLU A 22 0.83 10.47 -11.28
CA GLU A 22 -0.33 10.47 -10.40
C GLU A 22 -0.61 9.02 -9.99
N VAL A 23 -0.65 8.74 -8.68
CA VAL A 23 -0.74 7.38 -8.15
C VAL A 23 -1.93 7.26 -7.21
N ASP A 24 -2.84 6.35 -7.52
CA ASP A 24 -3.89 5.90 -6.61
C ASP A 24 -3.44 4.57 -5.97
N ILE A 25 -3.14 4.63 -4.66
CA ILE A 25 -2.64 3.48 -3.91
C ILE A 25 -3.73 2.43 -3.70
N GLU A 26 -4.97 2.87 -3.48
CA GLU A 26 -6.10 1.98 -3.19
C GLU A 26 -6.59 1.31 -4.47
N ALA A 27 -6.76 2.09 -5.54
CA ALA A 27 -7.10 1.55 -6.84
C ALA A 27 -5.93 0.84 -7.52
N GLY A 28 -4.69 1.04 -7.06
CA GLY A 28 -3.48 0.48 -7.66
C GLY A 28 -3.27 0.98 -9.09
N THR A 29 -3.60 2.24 -9.39
CA THR A 29 -3.41 2.85 -10.71
C THR A 29 -2.28 3.86 -10.67
N ILE A 30 -1.47 3.88 -11.73
CA ILE A 30 -0.31 4.76 -11.87
C ILE A 30 -0.43 5.44 -13.23
N LYS A 31 -0.72 6.74 -13.24
CA LYS A 31 -0.84 7.53 -14.47
C LYS A 31 0.43 8.34 -14.69
N ILE A 32 1.03 8.16 -15.87
CA ILE A 32 2.20 8.91 -16.31
C ILE A 32 1.72 10.23 -16.92
N LEU A 33 1.99 11.36 -16.28
CA LEU A 33 1.42 12.65 -16.71
C LEU A 33 1.96 13.11 -18.06
N LYS A 34 3.22 12.78 -18.37
CA LYS A 34 3.88 13.09 -19.64
C LYS A 34 3.22 12.44 -20.86
N THR A 35 2.75 11.19 -20.74
CA THR A 35 2.21 10.40 -21.86
C THR A 35 0.70 10.20 -21.78
N GLY A 36 0.10 10.38 -20.61
CA GLY A 36 -1.28 10.02 -20.31
C GLY A 36 -1.51 8.51 -20.14
N GLU A 37 -0.48 7.67 -20.31
CA GLU A 37 -0.58 6.22 -20.13
C GLU A 37 -0.88 5.88 -18.67
N THR A 38 -1.79 4.93 -18.45
CA THR A 38 -2.11 4.43 -17.11
C THR A 38 -1.68 2.97 -16.98
N LEU A 39 -0.87 2.69 -15.98
CA LEU A 39 -0.43 1.36 -15.60
C LEU A 39 -1.29 0.85 -14.44
N LYS A 40 -1.42 -0.47 -14.36
CA LYS A 40 -2.09 -1.16 -13.26
C LYS A 40 -1.06 -1.90 -12.41
N ALA A 41 -1.06 -1.63 -11.11
CA ALA A 41 -0.29 -2.38 -10.14
C ALA A 41 -1.01 -3.70 -9.80
N GLU A 42 -0.24 -4.65 -9.30
CA GLU A 42 -0.75 -5.88 -8.69
C GLU A 42 -1.59 -5.53 -7.45
N GLU A 43 -2.57 -6.38 -7.15
CA GLU A 43 -3.46 -6.17 -6.01
C GLU A 43 -2.67 -6.24 -4.70
N THR A 44 -2.73 -5.15 -3.93
CA THR A 44 -2.11 -5.09 -2.61
C THR A 44 -3.01 -5.85 -1.62
N PRO A 45 -2.46 -6.82 -0.86
CA PRO A 45 -3.21 -7.49 0.19
C PRO A 45 -3.87 -6.50 1.15
N TRP A 46 -5.14 -6.73 1.46
CA TRP A 46 -5.96 -5.84 2.31
C TRP A 46 -5.30 -5.50 3.66
N ILE A 47 -4.55 -6.43 4.23
CA ILE A 47 -3.84 -6.23 5.51
C ILE A 47 -2.76 -5.14 5.42
N LEU A 48 -2.08 -5.00 4.28
CA LEU A 48 -1.05 -3.99 4.10
C LEU A 48 -1.67 -2.59 3.97
N LEU A 49 -2.81 -2.49 3.28
CA LEU A 49 -3.60 -1.26 3.22
C LEU A 49 -4.12 -0.87 4.61
N ASP A 50 -4.67 -1.84 5.36
CA ASP A 50 -5.13 -1.60 6.74
C ASP A 50 -3.97 -1.12 7.63
N ILE A 51 -2.80 -1.77 7.59
CA ILE A 51 -1.61 -1.32 8.30
C ILE A 51 -1.21 0.12 7.93
N TYR A 52 -1.29 0.45 6.64
CA TYR A 52 -1.01 1.80 6.15
C TYR A 52 -2.00 2.83 6.71
N HIS A 53 -3.31 2.55 6.67
CA HIS A 53 -4.34 3.41 7.24
C HIS A 53 -4.20 3.63 8.75
N GLN A 54 -3.68 2.63 9.48
CA GLN A 54 -3.39 2.74 10.91
C GLN A 54 -2.06 3.46 11.22
N GLY A 55 -1.39 4.06 10.23
CA GLY A 55 -0.12 4.79 10.41
C GLY A 55 1.10 3.88 10.61
N GLY A 56 0.95 2.58 10.32
CA GLY A 56 1.98 1.56 10.40
C GLY A 56 1.67 0.44 11.39
N MET A 57 2.56 -0.55 11.41
CA MET A 57 2.35 -1.81 12.09
C MET A 57 2.04 -1.66 13.60
N LEU A 58 2.69 -0.72 14.29
CA LEU A 58 2.39 -0.47 15.71
C LEU A 58 1.00 0.11 15.93
N GLY A 59 0.52 0.97 15.04
CA GLY A 59 -0.84 1.51 15.12
C GLY A 59 -1.87 0.42 14.88
N TRP A 60 -1.61 -0.44 13.89
CA TRP A 60 -2.43 -1.60 13.57
C TRP A 60 -2.52 -2.62 14.72
N ILE A 61 -1.39 -2.92 15.39
CA ILE A 61 -1.39 -3.80 16.57
C ILE A 61 -2.19 -3.17 17.71
N LYS A 62 -2.02 -1.86 17.95
CA LYS A 62 -2.74 -1.16 19.02
C LYS A 62 -4.25 -1.13 18.80
N SER A 63 -4.72 -0.92 17.57
CA SER A 63 -6.16 -0.90 17.27
C SER A 63 -6.82 -2.27 17.47
N ARG A 64 -6.05 -3.35 17.33
CA ARG A 64 -6.52 -4.74 17.50
C ARG A 64 -6.17 -5.36 18.85
N ARG A 65 -5.60 -4.61 19.79
CA ARG A 65 -5.13 -5.14 21.09
C ARG A 65 -6.19 -5.96 21.82
N HIS A 66 -7.45 -5.53 21.82
CA HIS A 66 -8.56 -6.24 22.47
C HIS A 66 -8.84 -7.62 21.86
N GLU A 67 -8.51 -7.85 20.59
CA GLU A 67 -8.62 -9.16 19.94
C GLU A 67 -7.49 -10.11 20.40
N TYR A 68 -6.29 -9.58 20.65
CA TYR A 68 -5.10 -10.35 21.03
C TYR A 68 -4.94 -10.58 22.55
N ASP A 69 -5.50 -9.70 23.40
CA ASP A 69 -5.51 -9.89 24.86
C ASP A 69 -6.28 -11.16 25.28
N THR A 70 -7.13 -11.70 24.41
CA THR A 70 -7.85 -12.96 24.63
C THR A 70 -7.01 -14.21 24.35
N LEU A 71 -5.85 -14.09 23.70
CA LEU A 71 -4.96 -15.23 23.39
C LEU A 71 -3.99 -15.55 24.54
N GLU A 72 -3.74 -14.60 25.44
CA GLU A 72 -2.92 -14.82 26.66
C GLU A 72 -3.77 -15.27 27.87
N GLN A 73 -5.08 -15.40 27.71
CA GLN A 73 -6.02 -15.81 28.75
C GLN A 73 -6.68 -17.16 28.36
N ASN A 74 -5.87 -18.21 28.23
CA ASN A 74 -6.36 -19.58 28.28
C ASN A 74 -5.51 -20.33 29.35
N PRO A 75 -6.14 -20.94 30.37
CA PRO A 75 -5.52 -21.31 31.65
C PRO A 75 -4.42 -22.37 31.57
#